data_AF-A0A529Y005-F1
#
_entry.id   AF-A0A529Y005-F1
#
_cell.length_a   1.000
_cell.length_b   1.000
_cell.length_c   1.000
_cell.angle_alpha   90.00
_cell.angle_beta   90.00
_cell.angle_gamma   90.00
#
_symmetry.space_group_name_H-M   'P 1'
#
loop_
_entity.id
_entity.type
_entity.pdbx_description
1 polymer ?
#
loop_
_entity_poly.entity_id
_entity_poly.type
_entity_poly.pdbx_seq_one_letter_code
_entity_poly.pdbx_strand_id
1 'polypeptide(L)'
;LMSFVMTGAPLAMVGCGLSEDDATLGISWHVMAMFGPSFFTGSLIHRFGAERVLATGLVLLIGCATVALSGLHLWQFWTALILLGLGWNFGFIGATAMVAASYRPSEKSKVQGFHDFVLFGSVAFSSLMSGAIYNAWGWTMLNWVVFPVVALCFVALGTLRMVGSRER
;
A
#
# COMPACT_ATOMS: atom_id res chain seq x y z
N LEU A 1 1.80 2.95 -3.92
CA LEU A 1 2.73 2.33 -2.94
C LEU A 1 3.03 0.87 -3.26
N MET A 2 2.02 -0.01 -3.38
CA MET A 2 2.25 -1.41 -3.77
C MET A 2 3.05 -1.56 -5.07
N SER A 3 2.57 -0.99 -6.17
CA SER A 3 3.28 -1.07 -7.47
C SER A 3 4.66 -0.40 -7.43
N PHE A 4 4.84 0.64 -6.61
CA PHE A 4 6.13 1.30 -6.45
C PHE A 4 7.17 0.38 -5.80
N VAL A 5 6.83 -0.22 -4.66
CA VAL A 5 7.78 -1.05 -3.89
C VAL A 5 7.97 -2.42 -4.55
N MET A 6 6.93 -3.00 -5.12
CA MET A 6 6.97 -4.30 -5.80
C MET A 6 7.84 -4.29 -7.06
N THR A 7 7.91 -3.18 -7.79
CA THR A 7 8.79 -3.08 -8.97
C THR A 7 10.26 -3.00 -8.57
N GLY A 8 10.59 -2.33 -7.46
CA GLY A 8 11.97 -2.21 -6.97
C GLY A 8 12.48 -3.41 -6.18
N ALA A 9 11.62 -4.15 -5.48
CA ALA A 9 12.04 -5.19 -4.53
C ALA A 9 12.78 -6.38 -5.18
N PRO A 10 12.29 -7.00 -6.27
CA PRO A 10 13.00 -8.09 -6.94
C PRO A 10 14.34 -7.61 -7.53
N LEU A 11 14.37 -6.38 -8.09
CA LEU A 11 15.58 -5.78 -8.62
C LEU A 11 16.65 -5.58 -7.54
N ALA A 12 16.24 -5.17 -6.33
CA ALA A 12 17.13 -5.02 -5.19
C ALA A 12 17.63 -6.37 -4.67
N MET A 13 16.77 -7.38 -4.62
CA MET A 13 17.15 -8.73 -4.18
C MET A 13 18.18 -9.37 -5.13
N VAL A 14 17.95 -9.30 -6.44
CA VAL A 14 18.91 -9.77 -7.45
C VAL A 14 20.20 -8.94 -7.39
N GLY A 15 20.08 -7.61 -7.21
CA GLY A 15 21.24 -6.72 -7.03
C GLY A 15 22.08 -7.01 -5.78
N CYS A 16 21.50 -7.64 -4.75
CA CYS A 16 22.20 -8.12 -3.56
C CYS A 16 22.76 -9.54 -3.69
N GLY A 17 22.59 -10.20 -4.85
CA GLY A 17 23.04 -11.57 -5.09
C GLY A 17 22.15 -12.65 -4.46
N LEU A 18 20.91 -12.31 -4.08
CA LEU A 18 19.91 -13.29 -3.62
C LEU A 18 19.35 -14.05 -4.82
N SER A 19 18.96 -15.31 -4.61
CA SER A 19 18.40 -16.16 -5.66
C SER A 19 17.05 -15.63 -6.16
N GLU A 20 16.75 -15.84 -7.44
CA GLU A 20 15.42 -15.54 -8.00
C GLU A 20 14.31 -16.35 -7.31
N ASP A 21 14.63 -17.55 -6.79
CA ASP A 21 13.71 -18.38 -6.01
C ASP A 21 13.27 -17.68 -4.71
N ASP A 22 14.20 -17.01 -4.02
CA ASP A 22 13.95 -16.28 -2.79
C ASP A 22 13.06 -15.05 -3.01
N ALA A 23 13.26 -14.37 -4.15
CA ALA A 23 12.41 -13.27 -4.58
C ALA A 23 10.99 -13.77 -4.92
N THR A 24 10.89 -14.91 -5.61
CA THR A 24 9.62 -15.55 -5.95
C THR A 24 8.84 -15.95 -4.70
N LEU A 25 9.51 -16.57 -3.72
CA LEU A 25 8.91 -16.92 -2.43
C LEU A 25 8.44 -15.67 -1.67
N GLY A 26 9.23 -14.59 -1.69
CA GLY A 26 8.83 -13.31 -1.09
C GLY A 26 7.56 -12.73 -1.72
N ILE A 27 7.44 -12.81 -3.05
CA ILE A 27 6.22 -12.38 -3.78
C ILE A 27 5.03 -13.29 -3.43
N SER A 28 5.22 -14.60 -3.31
CA SER A 28 4.14 -15.51 -2.87
C SER A 28 3.63 -15.16 -1.47
N TRP A 29 4.53 -14.89 -0.52
CA TRP A 29 4.17 -14.42 0.81
C TRP A 29 3.46 -13.06 0.78
N HIS A 30 3.91 -12.14 -0.07
CA HIS A 30 3.24 -10.86 -0.30
C HIS A 30 1.79 -11.05 -0.78
N VAL A 31 1.56 -11.88 -1.79
CA VAL A 31 0.23 -12.16 -2.34
C VAL A 31 -0.67 -12.82 -1.29
N MET A 32 -0.14 -13.76 -0.51
CA MET A 32 -0.87 -14.34 0.62
C MET A 32 -1.23 -13.30 1.67
N ALA A 33 -0.32 -12.38 2.00
CA ALA A 33 -0.59 -11.26 2.91
C ALA A 33 -1.56 -10.23 2.31
N MET A 34 -1.64 -10.13 0.99
CA MET A 34 -2.55 -9.22 0.28
C MET A 34 -3.99 -9.72 0.30
N PHE A 35 -4.23 -11.03 0.19
CA PHE A 35 -5.58 -11.61 0.09
C PHE A 35 -6.03 -12.36 1.34
N GLY A 36 -5.11 -12.93 2.12
CA GLY A 36 -5.40 -13.67 3.34
C GLY A 36 -6.17 -12.85 4.39
N PRO A 37 -5.81 -11.59 4.66
CA PRO A 37 -6.55 -10.77 5.61
C PRO A 37 -7.94 -10.37 5.11
N SER A 38 -8.20 -10.40 3.80
CA SER A 38 -9.49 -9.99 3.20
C SER A 38 -10.69 -10.73 3.78
N PHE A 39 -10.50 -11.97 4.23
CA PHE A 39 -11.54 -12.76 4.90
C PHE A 39 -11.99 -12.15 6.24
N PHE A 40 -11.10 -11.42 6.92
CA PHE A 40 -11.34 -10.85 8.24
C PHE A 40 -11.52 -9.33 8.21
N THR A 41 -10.91 -8.63 7.24
CA THR A 41 -10.97 -7.17 7.15
C THR A 41 -12.37 -6.64 6.98
N GLY A 42 -13.26 -7.36 6.29
CA GLY A 42 -14.69 -7.00 6.23
C GLY A 42 -15.35 -6.94 7.62
N SER A 43 -15.11 -7.96 8.46
CA SER A 43 -15.58 -7.98 9.85
C SER A 43 -14.93 -6.87 10.69
N LEU A 44 -13.64 -6.63 10.46
CA LEU A 44 -12.87 -5.60 11.16
C LEU A 44 -13.39 -4.19 10.86
N ILE A 45 -13.74 -3.91 9.60
CA ILE A 45 -14.36 -2.64 9.19
C ILE A 45 -15.73 -2.49 9.83
N HIS A 46 -16.55 -3.54 9.87
CA HIS A 46 -17.86 -3.49 10.53
C HIS A 46 -17.75 -3.21 12.04
N ARG A 47 -16.71 -3.73 12.70
CA ARG A 47 -16.49 -3.54 14.15
C ARG A 47 -15.80 -2.23 14.53
N PHE A 48 -14.77 -1.83 13.79
CA PHE A 48 -13.88 -0.72 14.15
C PHE A 48 -14.03 0.52 13.26
N GLY A 49 -14.72 0.40 12.13
CA GLY A 49 -14.89 1.46 11.14
C GLY A 49 -13.76 1.49 10.10
N ALA A 50 -14.10 1.92 8.89
CA ALA A 50 -13.20 1.96 7.74
C ALA A 50 -11.97 2.86 7.97
N GLU A 51 -12.14 3.98 8.68
CA GLU A 51 -11.06 4.93 8.99
C GLU A 51 -9.94 4.29 9.83
N ARG A 52 -10.29 3.53 10.88
CA ARG A 52 -9.30 2.90 11.76
C ARG A 52 -8.53 1.81 11.01
N VAL A 53 -9.22 1.06 10.16
CA VAL A 53 -8.60 0.02 9.33
C VAL A 53 -7.63 0.65 8.34
N LEU A 54 -8.03 1.74 7.66
CA LEU A 54 -7.15 2.51 6.79
C LEU A 54 -5.91 3.04 7.55
N ALA A 55 -6.09 3.63 8.73
CA ALA A 55 -4.98 4.13 9.55
C ALA A 55 -3.99 3.02 9.92
N THR A 56 -4.49 1.84 10.34
CA THR A 56 -3.63 0.67 10.60
C THR A 56 -2.85 0.25 9.36
N GLY A 57 -3.49 0.26 8.18
CA GLY A 57 -2.82 0.01 6.91
C GLY A 57 -1.66 0.97 6.65
N LEU A 58 -1.87 2.26 6.90
CA LEU A 58 -0.83 3.28 6.77
C LEU A 58 0.34 3.06 7.76
N VAL A 59 0.06 2.70 9.02
CA VAL A 59 1.11 2.36 10.00
C VAL A 59 1.93 1.16 9.54
N LEU A 60 1.29 0.13 8.99
CA LEU A 60 2.00 -1.05 8.48
C LEU A 60 2.89 -0.71 7.28
N LEU A 61 2.48 0.25 6.43
CA LEU A 61 3.31 0.73 5.33
C LEU A 61 4.55 1.51 5.82
N ILE A 62 4.44 2.26 6.93
CA ILE A 62 5.60 2.86 7.60
C ILE A 62 6.53 1.75 8.12
N GLY A 63 5.97 0.74 8.79
CA GLY A 63 6.73 -0.42 9.26
C GLY A 63 7.48 -1.12 8.12
N CYS A 64 6.82 -1.34 6.99
CA CYS A 64 7.43 -1.88 5.77
C CYS A 64 8.64 -1.05 5.33
N ALA A 65 8.49 0.27 5.19
CA ALA A 65 9.58 1.15 4.77
C ALA A 65 10.75 1.16 5.76
N THR A 66 10.46 1.15 7.06
CA THR A 66 11.48 1.06 8.12
C THR A 66 12.27 -0.25 8.04
N VAL A 67 11.58 -1.38 7.87
CA VAL A 67 12.24 -2.70 7.73
C VAL A 67 13.08 -2.73 6.46
N ALA A 68 12.56 -2.20 5.34
CA ALA A 68 13.27 -2.14 4.08
C ALA A 68 14.51 -1.21 4.10
N LEU A 69 14.53 -0.20 4.99
CA LEU A 69 15.70 0.65 5.25
C LEU A 69 16.68 0.05 6.27
N SER A 70 16.23 -0.89 7.10
CA SER A 70 17.05 -1.46 8.19
C SER A 70 18.17 -2.38 7.70
N GLY A 71 18.08 -2.90 6.47
CA GLY A 71 19.11 -3.75 5.89
C GLY A 71 18.65 -4.45 4.61
N LEU A 72 19.58 -5.20 4.03
CA LEU A 72 19.41 -5.90 2.75
C LEU A 72 19.52 -7.44 2.88
N HIS A 73 19.24 -8.01 4.06
CA HIS A 73 19.15 -9.47 4.16
C HIS A 73 17.76 -9.98 3.76
N LEU A 74 17.70 -11.26 3.42
CA LEU A 74 16.51 -11.96 2.95
C LEU A 74 15.29 -11.77 3.88
N TRP A 75 15.51 -11.84 5.20
CA TRP A 75 14.41 -11.75 6.17
C TRP A 75 13.79 -10.35 6.23
N GLN A 76 14.57 -9.28 6.03
CA GLN A 76 14.03 -7.92 5.94
C GLN A 76 13.18 -7.77 4.69
N PHE A 77 13.64 -8.30 3.54
CA PHE A 77 12.85 -8.28 2.31
C PHE A 77 11.52 -9.01 2.47
N TRP A 78 11.52 -10.23 3.01
CA TRP A 78 10.29 -10.99 3.24
C TRP A 78 9.35 -10.30 4.21
N THR A 79 9.88 -9.78 5.32
CA THR A 79 9.08 -9.09 6.32
C THR A 79 8.49 -7.79 5.75
N ALA A 80 9.27 -7.02 5.01
CA ALA A 80 8.81 -5.82 4.32
C ALA A 80 7.71 -6.15 3.30
N LEU A 81 7.89 -7.20 2.50
CA LEU A 81 6.90 -7.65 1.51
C LEU A 81 5.58 -8.11 2.18
N ILE A 82 5.65 -8.84 3.29
CA ILE A 82 4.46 -9.22 4.05
C ILE A 82 3.76 -7.98 4.61
N LEU A 83 4.50 -7.07 5.26
CA LEU A 83 3.95 -5.83 5.80
C LEU A 83 3.35 -4.94 4.70
N LEU A 84 3.96 -4.90 3.52
CA LEU A 84 3.44 -4.20 2.35
C LEU A 84 2.10 -4.78 1.92
N GLY A 85 1.96 -6.12 1.88
CA GLY A 85 0.73 -6.82 1.51
C GLY A 85 -0.39 -6.55 2.51
N LEU A 86 -0.10 -6.67 3.81
CA LEU A 86 -1.04 -6.36 4.89
C LEU A 86 -1.46 -4.89 4.86
N GLY A 87 -0.49 -3.98 4.76
CA GLY A 87 -0.73 -2.54 4.73
C GLY A 87 -1.57 -2.12 3.53
N TRP A 88 -1.29 -2.69 2.35
CA TRP A 88 -2.11 -2.49 1.17
C TRP A 88 -3.53 -3.01 1.37
N ASN A 89 -3.72 -4.19 1.95
CA ASN A 89 -5.05 -4.77 2.14
C ASN A 89 -5.93 -3.87 3.04
N PHE A 90 -5.44 -3.53 4.23
CA PHE A 90 -6.19 -2.69 5.15
C PHE A 90 -6.42 -1.28 4.59
N GLY A 91 -5.42 -0.71 3.91
CA GLY A 91 -5.53 0.60 3.29
C GLY A 91 -6.52 0.61 2.12
N PHE A 92 -6.43 -0.35 1.21
CA PHE A 92 -7.27 -0.44 0.02
C PHE A 92 -8.72 -0.73 0.38
N ILE A 93 -8.99 -1.72 1.23
CA ILE A 93 -10.35 -2.07 1.64
C ILE A 93 -10.95 -0.95 2.51
N GLY A 94 -10.16 -0.35 3.41
CA GLY A 94 -10.61 0.78 4.22
C GLY A 94 -10.98 2.00 3.36
N ALA A 95 -10.12 2.39 2.42
CA ALA A 95 -10.37 3.51 1.52
C ALA A 95 -11.58 3.25 0.60
N THR A 96 -11.66 2.08 -0.03
CA THR A 96 -12.78 1.74 -0.91
C THR A 96 -14.11 1.67 -0.15
N ALA A 97 -14.12 1.21 1.10
CA ALA A 97 -15.32 1.24 1.95
C ALA A 97 -15.78 2.68 2.26
N MET A 98 -14.85 3.61 2.50
CA MET A 98 -15.18 5.03 2.70
C MET A 98 -15.75 5.67 1.43
N VAL A 99 -15.14 5.38 0.27
CA VAL A 99 -15.61 5.87 -1.04
C VAL A 99 -16.99 5.28 -1.35
N ALA A 100 -17.20 3.99 -1.09
CA ALA A 100 -18.48 3.31 -1.27
C ALA A 100 -19.62 3.90 -0.43
N ALA A 101 -19.32 4.41 0.76
CA ALA A 101 -20.29 5.09 1.60
C ALA A 101 -20.69 6.49 1.08
N SER A 102 -19.93 7.07 0.14
CA SER A 102 -20.09 8.46 -0.29
C SER A 102 -20.96 8.64 -1.54
N TYR A 103 -21.31 7.58 -2.26
CA TYR A 103 -22.11 7.67 -3.51
C TYR A 103 -23.41 6.88 -3.48
N ARG A 104 -24.40 7.35 -4.24
CA ARG A 104 -25.70 6.67 -4.39
C ARG A 104 -25.59 5.50 -5.39
N PRO A 105 -26.42 4.45 -5.27
CA PRO A 105 -26.38 3.29 -6.18
C PRO A 105 -26.51 3.66 -7.67
N SER A 106 -27.24 4.74 -7.97
CA SER A 106 -27.42 5.28 -9.33
C SER A 106 -26.16 5.86 -9.97
N GLU A 107 -25.17 6.25 -9.15
CA GLU A 107 -23.93 6.89 -9.60
C GLU A 107 -22.73 5.93 -9.59
N LYS A 108 -22.94 4.74 -9.01
CA LYS A 108 -21.91 3.72 -8.78
C LYS A 108 -21.06 3.42 -10.01
N SER A 109 -21.68 3.24 -11.19
CA SER A 109 -20.91 2.91 -12.42
C SER A 109 -19.97 4.02 -12.86
N LYS A 110 -20.36 5.30 -12.70
CA LYS A 110 -19.50 6.44 -13.06
C LYS A 110 -18.37 6.62 -12.04
N VAL A 111 -18.69 6.50 -10.75
CA VAL A 111 -17.70 6.63 -9.67
C VAL A 111 -16.69 5.49 -9.71
N GLN A 112 -17.14 4.26 -9.95
CA GLN A 112 -16.26 3.10 -10.13
C GLN A 112 -15.35 3.28 -11.35
N GLY A 113 -15.88 3.74 -12.48
CA GLY A 113 -15.06 4.01 -13.67
C GLY A 113 -13.99 5.08 -13.42
N PHE A 114 -14.34 6.16 -12.72
CA PHE A 114 -13.35 7.19 -12.35
C PHE A 114 -12.32 6.66 -11.34
N HIS A 115 -12.76 5.93 -10.33
CA HIS A 115 -11.89 5.29 -9.35
C HIS A 115 -10.88 4.37 -10.04
N ASP A 116 -11.35 3.50 -10.93
CA ASP A 116 -10.50 2.55 -11.65
C ASP A 116 -9.54 3.29 -12.60
N PHE A 117 -9.99 4.35 -13.27
CA PHE A 117 -9.11 5.20 -14.08
C PHE A 117 -7.99 5.84 -13.25
N VAL A 118 -8.32 6.44 -12.10
CA VAL A 118 -7.33 7.04 -11.20
C VAL A 118 -6.39 5.98 -10.65
N LEU A 119 -6.92 4.81 -10.28
CA LEU A 119 -6.14 3.70 -9.75
C LEU A 119 -5.14 3.19 -10.78
N PHE A 120 -5.59 2.82 -11.98
CA PHE A 120 -4.72 2.31 -13.05
C PHE A 120 -3.74 3.38 -13.55
N GLY A 121 -4.18 4.64 -13.66
CA GLY A 121 -3.29 5.76 -13.99
C GLY A 121 -2.20 5.95 -12.94
N SER A 122 -2.56 5.89 -11.65
CA SER A 122 -1.60 5.98 -10.54
C SER A 122 -0.64 4.79 -10.52
N VAL A 123 -1.12 3.58 -10.82
CA VAL A 123 -0.29 2.37 -10.92
C VAL A 123 0.73 2.51 -12.06
N ALA A 124 0.29 2.95 -13.24
CA ALA A 124 1.17 3.16 -14.39
C ALA A 124 2.26 4.21 -14.09
N PHE A 125 1.85 5.37 -13.56
CA PHE A 125 2.78 6.43 -13.16
C PHE A 125 3.76 5.97 -12.07
N SER A 126 3.25 5.28 -11.06
CA SER A 126 4.04 4.74 -9.96
C SER A 126 5.05 3.70 -10.45
N SER A 127 4.69 2.84 -11.40
CA SER A 127 5.59 1.83 -11.95
C SER A 127 6.75 2.47 -12.72
N LEU A 128 6.44 3.46 -13.57
CA LEU A 128 7.46 4.23 -14.32
C LEU A 128 8.39 5.01 -13.38
N MET A 129 7.83 5.69 -12.38
CA MET A 129 8.62 6.43 -11.39
C MET A 129 9.49 5.53 -10.52
N SER A 130 9.01 4.33 -10.17
CA SER A 130 9.81 3.36 -9.42
C SER A 130 11.07 2.98 -10.19
N GLY A 131 10.94 2.66 -11.48
CA GLY A 131 12.09 2.29 -12.32
C GLY A 131 13.09 3.44 -12.45
N ALA A 132 12.60 4.66 -12.69
CA ALA A 132 13.46 5.85 -12.81
C ALA A 132 14.22 6.16 -11.52
N ILE A 133 13.53 6.14 -10.37
CA ILE A 133 14.13 6.42 -9.05
C ILE A 133 15.12 5.32 -8.67
N TYR A 134 14.77 4.06 -8.91
CA TYR A 134 15.67 2.93 -8.64
C TYR A 134 16.95 3.03 -9.47
N ASN A 135 16.85 3.37 -10.75
CA ASN A 135 18.01 3.49 -11.63
C ASN A 135 18.91 4.68 -11.26
N ALA A 136 18.33 5.81 -10.85
CA ALA A 136 19.08 7.03 -10.52
C ALA A 136 19.69 7.03 -9.10
N TRP A 137 18.94 6.56 -8.10
CA TRP A 137 19.28 6.72 -6.68
C TRP A 137 19.20 5.43 -5.85
N GLY A 138 18.81 4.30 -6.47
CA GLY A 138 18.81 2.99 -5.84
C GLY A 138 17.68 2.72 -4.85
N TRP A 139 17.79 1.57 -4.18
CA TRP A 139 16.80 1.00 -3.25
C TRP A 139 16.47 1.91 -2.07
N THR A 140 17.48 2.59 -1.52
CA THR A 140 17.33 3.44 -0.33
C THR A 140 16.38 4.61 -0.59
N MET A 141 16.54 5.30 -1.72
CA MET A 141 15.70 6.44 -2.10
C MET A 141 14.25 6.01 -2.34
N LEU A 142 14.06 4.83 -2.91
CA LEU A 142 12.74 4.25 -3.17
C LEU A 142 11.94 4.07 -1.87
N ASN A 143 12.58 3.56 -0.81
CA ASN A 143 11.93 3.40 0.49
C ASN A 143 11.70 4.73 1.21
N TRP A 144 12.58 5.72 1.04
CA TRP A 144 12.38 7.06 1.60
C TRP A 144 11.14 7.75 1.07
N VAL A 145 10.78 7.55 -0.21
CA VAL A 145 9.56 8.13 -0.82
C VAL A 145 8.27 7.60 -0.17
N VAL A 146 8.29 6.44 0.48
CA VAL A 146 7.12 5.88 1.17
C VAL A 146 6.68 6.77 2.33
N PHE A 147 7.63 7.31 3.12
CA PHE A 147 7.32 8.15 4.29
C PHE A 147 6.52 9.42 3.97
N PRO A 148 6.94 10.32 3.05
CA PRO A 148 6.19 11.53 2.75
C PRO A 148 4.83 11.22 2.12
N VAL A 149 4.72 10.15 1.32
CA VAL A 149 3.44 9.74 0.74
C VAL A 149 2.48 9.25 1.83
N VAL A 150 2.95 8.40 2.75
CA VAL A 150 2.12 7.93 3.86
C VAL A 150 1.74 9.08 4.81
N ALA A 151 2.66 10.00 5.08
CA ALA A 151 2.37 11.20 5.88
C ALA A 151 1.27 12.05 5.24
N LEU A 152 1.32 12.27 3.92
CA LEU A 152 0.28 12.98 3.19
C LEU A 152 -1.08 12.25 3.26
N CYS A 153 -1.09 10.92 3.15
CA CYS A 153 -2.31 10.12 3.34
C CYS A 153 -2.86 10.24 4.77
N PHE A 154 -2.00 10.28 5.79
CA PHE A 154 -2.43 10.50 7.17
C PHE A 154 -3.04 11.88 7.38
N VAL A 155 -2.44 12.93 6.81
CA VAL A 155 -2.99 14.29 6.87
C VAL A 155 -4.35 14.34 6.18
N ALA A 156 -4.48 13.74 4.99
CA ALA A 156 -5.75 13.66 4.28
C ALA A 156 -6.84 12.90 5.06
N LEU A 157 -6.48 11.80 5.72
CA LEU A 157 -7.40 11.08 6.59
C LEU A 157 -7.81 11.92 7.81
N GLY A 158 -6.86 12.65 8.40
CA GLY A 158 -7.11 13.57 9.51
C GLY A 158 -8.05 14.71 9.12
N THR A 159 -7.87 15.32 7.94
CA THR A 159 -8.75 16.39 7.45
C THR A 159 -10.16 15.89 7.16
N LEU A 160 -10.30 14.71 6.53
CA LEU A 160 -11.60 14.08 6.30
C LEU A 160 -12.36 13.85 7.60
N ARG A 161 -11.68 13.39 8.66
CA ARG A 161 -12.28 13.20 9.97
C ARG A 161 -12.72 14.52 10.61
N MET A 162 -11.91 15.57 10.49
CA MET A 162 -12.24 16.90 11.02
C MET A 162 -13.45 17.52 10.30
N VAL A 163 -13.57 17.32 8.98
CA VAL A 163 -14.71 17.81 8.19
C VAL A 163 -15.97 17.00 8.49
N GLY A 164 -15.89 15.67 8.52
CA GLY A 164 -17.04 14.81 8.83
C GLY A 164 -17.55 14.95 10.26
N SER A 165 -16.70 15.39 11.21
CA SER A 165 -17.11 15.70 12.58
C SER A 165 -17.72 17.11 12.73
N ARG A 166 -17.62 17.97 11.71
CA ARG A 166 -18.25 19.30 11.70
C ARG A 166 -19.68 19.27 11.12
N GLU A 167 -20.03 18.22 10.39
CA GLU A 167 -21.36 18.04 9.78
C GLU A 167 -22.32 17.15 10.60
N ARG A 168 -21.87 16.60 11.74
CA ARG A 168 -22.70 15.89 12.73
C ARG A 168 -22.98 16.77 13.93
#